data_AF-A0A3N5EWW4-F1
#
_entry.id   AF-A0A3N5EWW4-F1
#
_cell.length_a   1.000
_cell.length_b   1.000
_cell.length_c   1.000
_cell.angle_alpha   90.00
_cell.angle_beta   90.00
_cell.angle_gamma   90.00
#
_symmetry.space_group_name_H-M   'P 1'
#
loop_
_entity.id
_entity.type
_entity.pdbx_description
1 polymer ?
#
loop_
_entity_poly.entity_id
_entity_poly.type
_entity_poly.pdbx_seq_one_letter_code
_entity_poly.pdbx_strand_id
1 'polypeptide(L)' 'MSAGSTIGELTAAADRGDHDDVIRRATAILADQPGNDAAHALRARAHLALGNLADAEADAQAAVRLDPDEVRYRELL' A
#
# COMPACT_ATOMS: atom_id res chain seq x y z
N MET A 1 17.01 -14.84 -8.35
CA MET A 1 17.02 -13.60 -7.55
C MET A 1 15.69 -12.93 -7.77
N SER A 2 14.69 -13.24 -6.95
CA SER A 2 13.47 -12.43 -6.94
C SER A 2 13.91 -11.05 -6.49
N ALA A 3 13.79 -10.05 -7.35
CA ALA A 3 13.90 -8.66 -6.93
C ALA A 3 12.72 -8.41 -5.99
N GLY A 4 12.90 -8.79 -4.72
CA GLY A 4 11.93 -8.54 -3.66
C GLY A 4 11.74 -7.04 -3.64
N SER A 5 10.55 -6.60 -4.05
CA SER A 5 10.23 -5.18 -4.05
C SER A 5 10.31 -4.72 -2.61
N THR A 6 11.22 -3.81 -2.32
CA THR A 6 11.36 -3.26 -0.98
C THR A 6 10.33 -2.15 -0.77
N ILE A 7 10.01 -1.84 0.49
CA ILE A 7 9.14 -0.70 0.82
C ILE A 7 9.72 0.63 0.31
N GLY A 8 11.05 0.76 0.27
CA GLY A 8 11.73 1.94 -0.29
C GLY A 8 11.45 2.12 -1.78
N GLU A 9 11.56 1.06 -2.58
CA GLU A 9 11.23 1.10 -4.00
C GLU A 9 9.74 1.34 -4.25
N LEU A 10 8.88 0.73 -3.42
CA LEU A 10 7.43 0.90 -3.49
C LEU A 10 7.02 2.35 -3.22
N THR A 11 7.63 2.97 -2.21
CA THR A 11 7.41 4.38 -1.88
C THR A 11 7.83 5.28 -3.04
N ALA A 12 9.01 5.03 -3.62
CA ALA A 12 9.48 5.79 -4.78
C ALA A 12 8.55 5.63 -6.00
N ALA A 13 7.96 4.45 -6.22
CA ALA A 13 6.96 4.25 -7.27
C ALA A 13 5.65 5.01 -6.99
N ALA A 14 5.21 5.04 -5.72
CA ALA A 14 4.04 5.81 -5.32
C ALA A 14 4.24 7.32 -5.51
N ASP A 15 5.44 7.83 -5.20
CA ASP A 15 5.76 9.25 -5.38
C ASP A 15 5.85 9.65 -6.87
N ARG A 16 6.15 8.70 -7.76
CA ARG A 16 6.10 8.91 -9.22
C ARG A 16 4.69 8.83 -9.81
N GLY A 17 3.71 8.35 -9.04
CA GLY A 17 2.36 8.10 -9.53
C GLY A 17 2.23 6.82 -10.36
N ASP A 18 3.19 5.90 -10.25
CA ASP A 18 3.17 4.60 -10.96
C ASP A 18 2.19 3.63 -10.27
N HIS A 19 0.90 3.98 -10.20
CA HIS A 19 -0.09 3.32 -9.33
C HIS A 19 -0.25 1.80 -9.61
N ASP A 20 -0.25 1.39 -10.88
CA ASP A 20 -0.31 -0.04 -11.24
C ASP A 20 0.93 -0.81 -10.76
N ASP A 21 2.12 -0.21 -10.86
CA ASP A 21 3.36 -0.82 -10.37
C ASP A 21 3.35 -0.92 -8.85
N VAL A 22 2.82 0.11 -8.17
CA VAL A 22 2.62 0.09 -6.71
C VAL A 22 1.72 -1.06 -6.31
N ILE A 23 0.56 -1.24 -6.96
CA ILE A 23 -0.38 -2.32 -6.64
C ILE A 23 0.28 -3.69 -6.81
N ARG A 24 0.98 -3.90 -7.93
CA ARG A 24 1.66 -5.17 -8.23
C ARG A 24 2.75 -5.48 -7.19
N ARG A 25 3.57 -4.50 -6.84
CA ARG A 25 4.69 -4.67 -5.89
C ARG A 25 4.21 -4.81 -4.46
N ALA A 26 3.26 -3.97 -4.03
CA ALA A 26 2.64 -4.07 -2.72
C ALA A 26 1.98 -5.44 -2.52
N THR A 27 1.28 -5.96 -3.54
CA THR A 27 0.70 -7.31 -3.51
C THR A 27 1.77 -8.40 -3.32
N ALA A 28 2.92 -8.27 -3.98
CA ALA A 28 4.03 -9.21 -3.78
C ALA A 28 4.63 -9.12 -2.37
N ILE A 29 4.76 -7.91 -1.81
CA ILE A 29 5.21 -7.72 -0.42
C ILE A 29 4.22 -8.34 0.54
N LEU A 30 2.93 -8.07 0.37
CA LEU A 30 1.87 -8.57 1.24
C LEU A 30 1.67 -10.09 1.16
N ALA A 31 2.06 -10.72 0.06
CA ALA A 31 2.08 -12.18 -0.05
C ALA A 31 3.14 -12.82 0.85
N ASP A 32 4.29 -12.15 1.06
CA ASP A 32 5.37 -12.60 1.94
C ASP A 32 5.19 -12.08 3.38
N GLN A 33 4.68 -10.86 3.52
CA GLN A 33 4.50 -10.12 4.76
C GLN A 33 3.08 -9.55 4.87
N PRO A 34 2.06 -10.37 5.17
CA PRO A 34 0.67 -9.90 5.24
C PRO A 34 0.41 -8.81 6.28
N GLY A 35 1.28 -8.72 7.30
CA GLY A 35 1.24 -7.71 8.37
C GLY A 35 2.06 -6.45 8.09
N ASN A 36 2.49 -6.22 6.85
CA ASN A 36 3.19 -4.99 6.47
C ASN A 36 2.17 -3.87 6.23
N ASP A 37 1.93 -3.08 7.26
CA ASP A 37 1.02 -1.92 7.27
C ASP A 37 1.38 -0.88 6.19
N ALA A 38 2.67 -0.60 6.01
CA ALA A 38 3.14 0.35 5.01
C ALA A 38 2.82 -0.11 3.58
N ALA A 39 2.90 -1.41 3.29
CA ALA A 39 2.51 -1.96 2.00
C ALA A 39 1.00 -1.83 1.74
N HIS A 40 0.17 -2.09 2.75
CA HIS A 40 -1.29 -1.85 2.68
C HIS A 40 -1.59 -0.37 2.39
N ALA A 41 -0.96 0.56 3.13
CA ALA A 41 -1.21 1.99 2.95
C ALA A 41 -0.77 2.53 1.58
N LEU A 42 0.37 2.07 1.07
CA LEU A 42 0.84 2.45 -0.28
C LEU A 42 -0.08 1.89 -1.37
N ARG A 43 -0.59 0.65 -1.19
CA ARG A 43 -1.57 0.06 -2.10
C ARG A 43 -2.92 0.80 -2.05
N ALA A 44 -3.38 1.17 -0.86
CA ALA A 44 -4.58 1.99 -0.67
C ALA A 44 -4.49 3.33 -1.43
N ARG A 45 -3.38 4.06 -1.30
CA ARG A 45 -3.15 5.32 -2.06
C ARG A 45 -3.21 5.10 -3.57
N ALA A 46 -2.63 4.02 -4.07
CA ALA A 46 -2.66 3.71 -5.49
C ALA A 46 -4.08 3.39 -5.97
N HIS A 47 -4.85 2.61 -5.21
CA HIS A 47 -6.26 2.35 -5.51
C HIS A 47 -7.11 3.62 -5.48
N LEU A 48 -6.91 4.52 -4.51
CA LEU A 48 -7.60 5.82 -4.47
C LEU A 48 -7.33 6.64 -5.73
N ALA A 49 -6.07 6.73 -6.15
CA ALA A 49 -5.68 7.50 -7.33
C ALA A 49 -6.27 6.93 -8.64
N LEU A 50 -6.49 5.63 -8.69
CA LEU A 50 -7.15 4.95 -9.83
C LEU A 50 -8.69 4.95 -9.72
N GLY A 51 -9.27 5.45 -8.63
CA GLY A 51 -10.72 5.47 -8.39
C GLY A 51 -11.29 4.14 -7.89
N ASN A 52 -10.45 3.18 -7.50
CA ASN A 52 -10.82 1.88 -6.96
C ASN A 52 -11.14 2.00 -5.45
N LEU A 53 -12.20 2.73 -5.12
CA LEU A 53 -12.49 3.15 -3.74
C LEU A 53 -12.69 1.97 -2.77
N ALA A 54 -13.33 0.89 -3.21
CA ALA A 54 -13.59 -0.26 -2.35
C ALA A 54 -12.29 -0.98 -1.94
N ASP A 55 -11.37 -1.16 -2.87
CA ASP A 55 -10.06 -1.78 -2.60
C ASP A 55 -9.20 -0.87 -1.73
N ALA A 56 -9.24 0.44 -2.01
CA ALA A 56 -8.56 1.44 -1.20
C ALA A 56 -9.02 1.44 0.26
N GLU A 57 -10.33 1.40 0.50
CA GLU A 57 -10.90 1.36 1.84
C GLU A 57 -10.47 0.08 2.58
N ALA A 58 -10.54 -1.07 1.91
CA ALA A 58 -10.12 -2.34 2.50
C ALA A 58 -8.63 -2.34 2.92
N ASP A 59 -7.76 -1.80 2.06
CA ASP A 59 -6.33 -1.68 2.35
C ASP A 59 -6.05 -0.65 3.46
N ALA A 60 -6.74 0.49 3.46
CA ALA A 60 -6.62 1.51 4.50
C ALA A 60 -7.05 0.96 5.87
N GLN A 61 -8.16 0.22 5.92
CA GLN A 61 -8.61 -0.47 7.13
C GLN A 61 -7.60 -1.52 7.59
N ALA A 62 -6.98 -2.27 6.68
CA ALA A 62 -5.94 -3.23 7.04
C ALA A 62 -4.71 -2.53 7.66
N ALA A 63 -4.25 -1.42 7.08
CA ALA A 63 -3.15 -0.62 7.61
C ALA A 63 -3.45 -0.09 9.03
N VAL A 64 -4.62 0.52 9.23
CA VAL A 64 -5.05 1.05 10.55
C VAL A 64 -5.20 -0.06 11.59
N ARG A 65 -5.64 -1.27 11.21
CA ARG A 65 -5.75 -2.40 12.14
C ARG A 65 -4.38 -2.94 12.57
N LEU A 66 -3.35 -2.79 11.74
CA LEU A 66 -1.99 -3.24 12.02
C LEU A 66 -1.22 -2.21 12.86
N ASP A 67 -1.34 -0.93 12.53
CA ASP A 67 -0.84 0.18 13.34
C ASP A 67 -1.90 1.28 13.47
N PRO A 68 -2.65 1.30 14.59
CA PRO A 68 -3.72 2.27 14.81
C PRO A 68 -3.23 3.66 15.24
N ASP A 69 -1.97 3.79 15.66
CA ASP A 69 -1.38 5.04 16.15
C ASP A 69 -0.75 5.86 15.02
N GLU A 70 -0.48 5.23 13.87
CA GLU A 70 0.05 5.91 12.69
C GLU A 70 -0.99 6.84 12.05
N VAL A 71 -0.75 8.14 12.17
CA VAL A 71 -1.66 9.21 11.75
C VAL A 71 -1.86 9.22 10.24
N ARG A 72 -0.83 8.84 9.47
CA ARG A 72 -0.86 8.86 8.00
C ARG A 72 -2.00 8.01 7.41
N TYR A 73 -2.41 6.95 8.09
CA TYR A 73 -3.44 6.03 7.57
C TYR A 73 -4.86 6.57 7.71
N ARG A 74 -5.07 7.48 8.67
CA ARG A 74 -6.37 8.12 8.88
C ARG A 74 -6.72 9.12 7.77
N GLU A 75 -5.73 9.62 7.03
CA GLU A 75 -5.95 10.49 5.88
C GLU A 75 -6.44 9.74 4.62
N LEU A 76 -6.45 8.39 4.65
CA LEU A 76 -6.88 7.54 3.54
C LEU A 76 -8.33 7.06 3.65
N LEU A 77 -8.99 7.37 4.78
CA LEU A 77 -10.40 7.07 5.07
C LEU A 77 -11.24 8.35 4.96
#